data_AF-A0A931VF58-F1
#
_entry.id   AF-A0A931VF58-F1
#
_cell.length_a   1.000
_cell.length_b   1.000
_cell.length_c   1.000
_cell.angle_alpha   90.00
_cell.angle_beta   90.00
_cell.angle_gamma   90.00
#
_symmetry.space_group_name_H-M   'P 1'
#
loop_
_entity.id
_entity.type
_entity.pdbx_description
1 polymer ?
#
loop_
_entity_poly.entity_id
_entity_poly.type
_entity_poly.pdbx_seq_one_letter_code
_entity_poly.pdbx_strand_id
1 'polypeptide(L)' 'MDYSTKKIQQELIEEILEALRNIRGWGSVEIYVQDFKVVQITERNIKKTAHKSTKQLS' A
#
# COMPACT_ATOMS: atom_id res chain seq x y z
N MET A 1 5.71 19.92 4.14
CA MET A 1 6.43 18.76 3.60
C MET A 1 6.39 18.83 2.09
N ASP A 2 7.49 18.49 1.41
CA ASP A 2 7.53 18.45 -0.06
C ASP A 2 7.73 17.01 -0.51
N TYR A 3 6.62 16.31 -0.72
CA TYR A 3 6.60 14.90 -1.16
C TYR A 3 6.93 14.76 -2.64
N SER A 4 8.00 15.42 -3.09
CA SER A 4 8.48 15.41 -4.46
C SER A 4 8.99 14.02 -4.84
N THR A 5 8.57 13.54 -6.01
CA THR A 5 9.11 12.30 -6.60
C THR A 5 10.49 12.51 -7.22
N LYS A 6 10.90 13.76 -7.46
CA LYS A 6 12.22 14.11 -8.01
C LYS A 6 13.29 14.21 -6.93
N LYS A 7 12.89 14.56 -5.71
CA LYS A 7 13.74 14.60 -4.52
C LYS A 7 13.00 13.89 -3.39
N ILE A 8 13.13 12.57 -3.37
CA ILE A 8 12.51 11.72 -2.36
C ILE A 8 13.15 12.06 -1.01
N GLN A 9 12.34 12.59 -0.10
CA GLN A 9 12.76 12.92 1.25
C GLN A 9 12.53 11.72 2.18
N GLN A 10 13.27 11.66 3.27
CA GLN A 10 13.22 10.55 4.23
C GLN A 10 11.80 10.38 4.80
N GLU A 11 11.10 11.48 5.04
CA GLU A 11 9.74 11.53 5.55
C GLU A 11 8.75 10.84 4.59
N LEU A 12 8.91 11.02 3.27
CA LEU A 12 8.06 10.32 2.30
C LEU A 12 8.30 8.79 2.33
N ILE A 13 9.55 8.38 2.55
CA ILE A 13 9.89 6.96 2.67
C ILE A 13 9.26 6.41 3.95
N GLU A 14 9.32 7.14 5.06
CA GLU A 14 8.73 6.75 6.34
C GLU A 14 7.21 6.57 6.25
N GLU A 15 6.50 7.50 5.59
CA GLU A 15 5.06 7.39 5.33
C GLU A 15 4.72 6.15 4.50
N ILE A 16 5.49 5.84 3.46
CA ILE A 16 5.28 4.63 2.64
C ILE A 16 5.54 3.37 3.48
N LEU A 17 6.58 3.37 4.32
CA LEU A 17 6.89 2.25 5.20
C LEU A 17 5.81 2.03 6.25
N GLU A 18 5.26 3.09 6.83
CA GLU A 18 4.15 3.03 7.77
C GLU A 18 2.89 2.46 7.08
N ALA A 19 2.56 2.95 5.89
CA ALA A 19 1.43 2.45 5.12
C ALA A 19 1.53 0.94 4.81
N LEU A 20 2.74 0.47 4.49
CA LEU A 20 2.99 -0.96 4.27
C LEU A 20 2.84 -1.78 5.56
N ARG A 21 3.30 -1.27 6.72
CA ARG A 21 3.18 -1.94 8.03
C ARG A 21 1.72 -2.04 8.49
N ASN A 22 0.88 -1.12 8.06
CA ASN A 22 -0.55 -1.10 8.40
C ASN A 22 -1.38 -2.15 7.64
N ILE A 23 -0.81 -2.82 6.63
CA ILE A 23 -1.48 -3.91 5.92
C ILE A 23 -1.48 -5.20 6.76
N ARG A 24 -2.66 -5.60 7.21
CA ARG A 24 -2.93 -6.76 8.08
C ARG A 24 -3.08 -8.04 7.25
N GLY A 25 -1.98 -8.44 6.61
CA GLY A 25 -1.81 -9.73 5.93
C GLY A 25 -2.24 -9.78 4.46
N TRP A 26 -3.36 -9.18 4.08
CA TRP A 26 -3.77 -9.08 2.68
C TRP A 26 -4.38 -7.71 2.37
N GLY A 27 -3.94 -7.07 1.31
CA GLY A 27 -4.33 -5.69 0.98
C GLY A 27 -3.52 -5.08 -0.14
N SER A 28 -3.67 -3.77 -0.31
CA SER A 28 -2.88 -2.94 -1.23
C SER A 28 -2.50 -1.61 -0.58
N VAL A 29 -1.36 -1.07 -1.00
CA VAL A 29 -1.00 0.34 -0.81
C VAL A 29 -0.97 0.98 -2.19
N GLU A 30 -1.64 2.11 -2.36
CA GLU A 30 -1.73 2.84 -3.61
C GLU A 30 -1.16 4.24 -3.41
N ILE A 31 -0.25 4.66 -4.30
CA ILE A 31 0.42 5.97 -4.23
C ILE A 31 -0.05 6.79 -5.41
N TYR A 32 -0.68 7.93 -5.13
CA TYR A 32 -1.17 8.86 -6.14
C TYR A 32 -0.22 10.03 -6.25
N VAL A 33 0.23 10.29 -7.48
CA VAL A 33 1.17 11.37 -7.81
C VAL A 33 0.49 12.37 -8.72
N GLN A 34 0.56 13.65 -8.36
CA GLN A 34 0.14 14.77 -9.19
C GLN A 34 1.24 15.82 -9.19
N ASP A 35 1.55 16.40 -10.36
CA ASP A 35 2.55 17.47 -10.50
C ASP A 35 3.92 17.13 -9.87
N PHE A 36 4.36 15.87 -10.07
CA PHE A 36 5.59 15.31 -9.49
C PHE A 36 5.63 15.27 -7.96
N LYS A 37 4.47 15.30 -7.29
CA LYS A 37 4.35 15.19 -5.84
C LYS A 37 3.41 14.05 -5.49
N VAL A 38 3.77 13.26 -4.48
CA VAL A 38 2.81 12.34 -3.86
C VAL A 38 1.78 13.20 -3.14
N VAL A 39 0.53 13.05 -3.55
CA VAL A 39 -0.60 13.81 -2.99
C VAL A 39 -1.49 12.95 -2.10
N GLN A 40 -1.42 11.62 -2.26
CA GLN A 40 -2.19 10.69 -1.45
C GLN A 40 -1.50 9.32 -1.41
N ILE A 41 -1.53 8.71 -0.22
CA ILE A 41 -1.24 7.29 -0.01
C ILE A 41 -2.53 6.66 0.51
N THR A 42 -2.97 5.57 -0.11
CA THR A 42 -4.18 4.85 0.30
C THR A 42 -3.83 3.45 0.72
N GLU A 43 -4.27 3.07 1.91
CA GLU A 43 -4.14 1.73 2.46
C GLU A 43 -5.47 0.99 2.36
N ARG A 44 -5.47 -0.20 1.75
CA ARG A 44 -6.65 -1.04 1.65
C ARG A 44 -6.39 -2.39 2.29
N ASN A 45 -6.95 -2.60 3.46
CA ASN A 45 -6.96 -3.90 4.14
C ASN A 45 -8.10 -4.77 3.61
N ILE A 46 -7.79 -5.96 3.10
CA ILE A 46 -8.75 -6.84 2.42
C ILE A 46 -8.81 -8.17 3.16
N LYS A 47 -9.94 -8.42 3.83
CA LYS A 47 -10.21 -9.73 4.41
C LYS A 47 -10.63 -10.71 3.32
N LYS A 48 -9.84 -11.75 3.08
CA LYS A 48 -10.28 -12.90 2.28
C LYS A 48 -11.27 -13.73 3.09
N THR A 49 -12.50 -13.85 2.62
CA THR A 49 -13.45 -14.85 3.10
C THR A 49 -13.23 -16.14 2.31
N ALA A 50 -13.28 -17.29 2.97
CA ALA A 50 -12.93 -18.57 2.38
C ALA A 50 -13.74 -18.87 1.10
N HIS A 51 -13.08 -18.85 -0.06
CA HIS A 51 -13.39 -19.81 -1.11
C HIS A 51 -12.43 -20.97 -0.84
N LYS A 52 -12.92 -22.02 -0.16
CA LYS A 52 -12.16 -23.25 -0.01
C LYS A 52 -11.81 -23.70 -1.43
N SER A 53 -10.54 -23.61 -1.81
CA SER A 53 -10.04 -24.41 -2.92
C SER A 53 -10.11 -25.85 -2.42
N THR A 54 -11.24 -26.49 -2.70
CA THR A 54 -11.37 -27.94 -2.58
C THR A 54 -10.29 -28.53 -3.48
N LYS A 55 -9.14 -28.88 -2.91
CA LYS A 55 -8.31 -29.93 -3.50
C LYS A 55 -9.21 -31.16 -3.51
N GLN A 56 -9.83 -31.44 -4.66
CA GLN A 56 -10.38 -32.77 -4.91
C GLN A 56 -9.22 -33.73 -4.72
N LEU A 57 -9.36 -34.59 -3.72
CA LEU A 57 -8.55 -35.79 -3.56
C LEU A 57 -8.78 -36.64 -4.82
N SER A 58 -7.70 -36.92 -5.54
CA SER A 58 -7.61 -38.00 -6.54
C SER A 58 -6.38 -38.81 -6.20
#